data_AF-T1GV24-F1
#
_entry.id   AF-T1GV24-F1
#
_cell.length_a   1.000
_cell.length_b   1.000
_cell.length_c   1.000
_cell.angle_alpha   90.00
_cell.angle_beta   90.00
_cell.angle_gamma   90.00
#
_symmetry.space_group_name_H-M   'P 1'
#
loop_
_entity.id
_entity.type
_entity.pdbx_description
1 polymer ?
#
loop_
_entity_poly.entity_id
_entity_poly.type
_entity_poly.pdbx_seq_one_letter_code
_entity_poly.pdbx_strand_id
1 'polypeptide(L)'
;LFGKWSFDPTDDFVLPDGSSINLNTNNFQQIYYNFGLKWMLADRDIPGVGKSLFTQEFGRGASYYNNASFVPQFGKYPQEFLPANRSYDIQRAEELCGESYQCAYDYAMSQNRDMAHFTKNNFDAAVNLQNLNKK
;
A
#
# COMPACT_ATOMS: atom_id res chain seq x y z
N LEU A 1 5.43 -0.65 9.04
CA LEU A 1 5.45 0.48 8.08
C LEU A 1 4.48 1.62 8.45
N PHE A 2 3.95 1.67 9.68
CA PHE A 2 2.97 2.70 10.11
C PHE A 2 3.62 4.00 10.61
N GLY A 3 4.80 4.30 10.07
CA GLY A 3 5.60 5.45 10.44
C GLY A 3 6.07 5.49 11.89
N LYS A 4 6.32 6.71 12.36
CA LYS A 4 6.82 7.00 13.71
C LYS A 4 5.64 7.57 14.47
N TRP A 5 5.28 6.97 15.60
CA TRP A 5 4.14 7.40 16.42
C TRP A 5 4.46 8.72 17.18
N SER A 6 4.86 9.75 16.46
CA SER A 6 5.23 11.09 16.92
C SER A 6 4.05 12.06 16.91
N PHE A 7 2.95 11.69 16.23
CA PHE A 7 1.85 12.56 15.82
C PHE A 7 2.22 13.64 14.80
N ASP A 8 3.42 13.56 14.20
CA ASP A 8 3.86 14.40 13.09
C ASP A 8 3.95 13.58 11.80
N PRO A 9 3.03 13.74 10.84
CA PRO A 9 3.05 12.96 9.61
C PRO A 9 4.26 13.26 8.71
N THR A 10 5.01 14.34 8.98
CA THR A 10 6.18 14.70 8.18
C THR A 10 7.41 13.86 8.52
N ASP A 11 7.41 13.18 9.68
CA ASP A 11 8.51 12.33 10.12
C ASP A 11 8.23 10.82 10.01
N ASP A 12 7.09 10.44 9.43
CA ASP A 12 6.62 9.05 9.33
C ASP A 12 7.51 8.15 8.46
N PHE A 13 8.18 8.68 7.43
CA PHE A 13 9.08 7.87 6.61
C PHE A 13 10.45 7.69 7.27
N VAL A 14 10.46 7.00 8.42
CA VAL A 14 11.68 6.58 9.12
C VAL A 14 12.30 5.35 8.45
N LEU A 15 13.59 5.41 8.22
CA LEU A 15 14.40 4.33 7.69
C LEU A 15 14.93 3.44 8.82
N PRO A 16 15.40 2.21 8.50
CA PRO A 16 15.96 1.30 9.50
C PRO A 16 17.17 1.86 10.28
N ASP A 17 17.88 2.83 9.72
CA ASP A 17 18.99 3.52 10.39
C ASP A 17 18.53 4.64 11.35
N GLY A 18 17.22 4.86 11.47
CA GLY A 18 16.59 5.87 12.32
C GLY A 18 16.49 7.26 11.67
N SER A 19 17.00 7.45 10.46
CA SER A 19 16.82 8.71 9.72
C SER A 19 15.41 8.83 9.14
N SER A 20 14.85 10.04 9.08
CA SER A 20 13.59 10.31 8.39
C SER A 20 13.86 10.92 7.02
N ILE A 21 13.07 10.54 6.02
CA ILE A 21 13.13 11.10 4.67
C ILE A 21 11.81 11.80 4.31
N ASN A 22 11.89 12.94 3.63
CA ASN A 22 10.70 13.60 3.11
C ASN A 22 10.42 13.08 1.68
N LEU A 23 9.26 12.47 1.49
CA LEU A 23 8.84 11.91 0.20
C LEU A 23 7.54 12.56 -0.26
N ASN A 24 7.39 12.68 -1.58
CA ASN A 24 6.10 13.08 -2.16
C ASN A 24 5.11 11.92 -2.00
N THR A 25 4.06 12.12 -1.20
CA THR A 25 3.04 11.11 -0.91
C THR A 25 2.22 10.69 -2.14
N ASN A 26 2.25 11.47 -3.22
CA ASN A 26 1.63 11.13 -4.50
C ASN A 26 2.56 10.33 -5.44
N ASN A 27 3.84 10.13 -5.07
CA ASN A 27 4.78 9.33 -5.86
C ASN A 27 4.95 7.94 -5.24
N PHE A 28 4.06 7.01 -5.62
CA PHE A 28 4.06 5.65 -5.06
C PHE A 28 5.33 4.86 -5.37
N GLN A 29 5.95 5.11 -6.52
CA GLN A 29 7.23 4.49 -6.88
C GLN A 29 8.34 4.92 -5.91
N GLN A 30 8.43 6.21 -5.62
CA GLN A 30 9.41 6.74 -4.67
C GLN A 30 9.20 6.16 -3.27
N ILE A 31 7.96 6.08 -2.80
CA ILE A 31 7.61 5.50 -1.50
C ILE A 31 8.00 4.02 -1.46
N TYR A 32 7.71 3.25 -2.51
CA TYR A 32 8.07 1.84 -2.58
C TYR A 32 9.58 1.61 -2.49
N TYR A 33 10.37 2.26 -3.35
CA TYR A 33 11.82 2.02 -3.42
C TYR A 33 12.60 2.67 -2.27
N ASN A 34 12.22 3.87 -1.84
CA ASN A 34 13.00 4.63 -0.87
C ASN A 34 12.57 4.38 0.57
N PHE A 35 11.35 3.87 0.82
CA PHE A 35 10.87 3.55 2.16
C PHE A 35 10.46 2.08 2.30
N GLY A 36 9.47 1.60 1.53
CA GLY A 36 8.89 0.26 1.70
C GLY A 36 9.92 -0.87 1.62
N LEU A 37 10.74 -0.87 0.57
CA LEU A 37 11.77 -1.89 0.37
C LEU A 37 12.87 -1.89 1.44
N LYS A 38 13.10 -0.76 2.12
CA LYS A 38 14.12 -0.67 3.18
C LYS A 38 13.77 -1.51 4.40
N TRP A 39 12.48 -1.79 4.59
CA TRP A 39 11.96 -2.61 5.68
C TRP A 39 11.69 -4.07 5.28
N MET A 40 12.18 -4.51 4.12
CA MET A 40 12.03 -5.89 3.68
C MET A 40 12.79 -6.85 4.62
N LEU A 41 12.07 -7.81 5.20
CA LEU A 41 12.66 -8.84 6.05
C LEU A 41 13.46 -9.86 5.24
N ALA A 42 14.48 -10.44 5.86
CA ALA A 42 15.20 -11.61 5.40
C ALA A 42 15.24 -12.68 6.50
N ASP A 43 15.81 -13.85 6.20
CA ASP A 43 15.88 -14.95 7.16
C ASP A 43 16.84 -14.67 8.32
N ARG A 44 17.89 -13.90 8.03
CA ARG A 44 18.82 -13.41 9.04
C ARG A 44 18.31 -12.12 9.64
N ASP A 45 18.68 -11.89 10.89
CA ASP A 45 18.49 -10.61 11.55
C ASP A 45 19.28 -9.52 10.82
N ILE A 46 18.60 -8.44 10.42
CA ILE A 46 19.21 -7.29 9.74
C ILE A 46 19.23 -6.12 10.73
N PRO A 47 20.40 -5.51 11.03
CA PRO A 47 20.47 -4.36 11.93
C PRO A 47 19.49 -3.24 11.52
N GLY A 48 18.71 -2.75 12.48
CA GLY A 48 17.70 -1.70 12.27
C GLY A 48 16.36 -2.17 11.70
N VAL A 49 16.33 -3.30 10.99
CA VAL A 49 15.09 -3.88 10.42
C VAL A 49 14.52 -4.98 11.33
N GLY A 50 15.37 -5.89 11.80
CA GLY A 50 15.01 -7.06 12.60
C GLY A 50 14.91 -8.36 11.80
N LYS A 51 14.19 -9.33 12.38
CA LYS A 51 13.88 -10.66 11.81
C LYS A 51 12.38 -10.93 11.85
N SER A 52 11.90 -11.94 11.13
CA SER A 52 10.50 -12.35 11.19
C SER A 52 10.08 -12.70 12.62
N LEU A 53 8.95 -12.13 13.07
CA LEU A 53 8.29 -12.51 14.32
C LEU A 53 7.50 -13.81 14.19
N PHE A 54 7.08 -14.15 12.97
CA PHE A 54 6.29 -15.34 12.69
C PHE A 54 7.16 -16.44 12.09
N THR A 55 6.94 -17.67 12.54
CA THR A 55 7.47 -18.87 11.89
C THR A 55 6.57 -19.25 10.73
N GLN A 56 7.12 -19.37 9.53
CA GLN A 56 6.34 -19.79 8.37
C GLN A 56 6.25 -21.32 8.31
N GLU A 57 5.28 -21.80 7.53
CA GLU A 57 5.05 -23.22 7.27
C GLU A 57 6.31 -23.93 6.73
N PHE A 58 6.47 -25.21 7.10
CA PHE A 58 7.54 -26.09 6.60
C PHE A 58 8.97 -25.54 6.77
N GLY A 59 9.21 -24.68 7.77
CA GLY A 59 10.53 -24.08 8.00
C GLY A 59 10.92 -23.04 6.94
N ARG A 60 9.96 -22.55 6.14
CA ARG A 60 10.20 -21.43 5.21
C ARG A 60 10.59 -20.18 6.00
N GLY A 61 11.51 -19.41 5.44
CA GLY A 61 11.93 -18.13 5.99
C GLY A 61 11.17 -16.96 5.36
N ALA A 62 11.44 -15.74 5.84
CA ALA A 62 10.91 -14.52 5.23
C ALA A 62 11.40 -14.36 3.78
N SER A 63 12.59 -14.86 3.47
CA SER A 63 13.20 -14.79 2.14
C SER A 63 12.44 -15.57 1.08
N TYR A 64 11.70 -16.60 1.48
CA TYR A 64 10.88 -17.38 0.54
C TYR A 64 9.72 -16.55 -0.03
N TYR A 65 9.19 -15.61 0.76
CA TYR A 65 8.03 -14.79 0.41
C TYR A 65 8.41 -13.37 -0.03
N ASN A 66 9.69 -13.00 0.08
CA ASN A 66 10.15 -11.71 -0.41
C ASN A 66 10.62 -11.83 -1.87
N ASN A 67 10.44 -10.75 -2.63
CA ASN A 67 10.99 -10.64 -3.98
C ASN A 67 11.42 -9.19 -4.19
N ALA A 68 12.71 -8.92 -4.00
CA ALA A 68 13.28 -7.59 -4.14
C ALA A 68 13.24 -7.05 -5.58
N SER A 69 13.08 -7.95 -6.57
CA SER A 69 12.98 -7.59 -7.98
C SER A 69 11.53 -7.37 -8.44
N PHE A 70 10.54 -7.57 -7.57
CA PHE A 70 9.15 -7.30 -7.89
C PHE A 70 8.96 -5.80 -8.17
N VAL A 71 8.21 -5.49 -9.23
CA VAL A 71 7.84 -4.13 -9.59
C VAL A 71 6.32 -4.02 -9.49
N PRO A 72 5.79 -3.30 -8.49
CA PRO A 72 4.37 -3.04 -8.37
C PRO A 72 3.83 -2.21 -9.55
N GLN A 73 2.51 -2.24 -9.70
CA GLN A 73 1.82 -1.18 -10.43
C GLN A 73 1.81 0.09 -9.57
N PHE A 74 2.28 1.20 -10.13
CA PHE A 74 2.34 2.50 -9.45
C PHE A 74 1.29 3.50 -9.95
N GLY A 75 0.60 3.20 -11.05
CA GLY A 75 -0.49 4.03 -11.55
C GLY A 75 -1.63 4.10 -10.54
N LYS A 76 -2.09 5.31 -10.23
CA LYS A 76 -3.13 5.56 -9.23
C LYS A 76 -4.52 5.22 -9.76
N TYR A 77 -4.78 5.57 -11.01
CA TYR A 77 -6.10 5.41 -11.62
C TYR A 77 -6.11 4.28 -12.65
N PRO A 78 -7.23 3.56 -12.83
CA PRO A 78 -7.34 2.47 -13.80
C PRO A 78 -6.85 2.83 -15.21
N GLN A 79 -7.12 4.06 -15.66
CA GLN A 79 -6.72 4.58 -16.98
C GLN A 79 -5.20 4.65 -17.18
N GLU A 80 -4.42 4.71 -16.10
CA GLU A 80 -2.96 4.82 -16.16
C GLU A 80 -2.28 3.48 -16.41
N PHE A 81 -2.96 2.36 -16.13
CA PHE A 81 -2.35 1.03 -16.20
C PHE A 81 -3.17 -0.04 -16.90
N LEU A 82 -4.48 0.13 -17.05
CA LEU A 82 -5.28 -0.77 -17.86
C LEU A 82 -5.07 -0.44 -19.35
N PRO A 83 -4.88 -1.45 -20.21
CA PRO A 83 -4.81 -1.21 -21.65
C PRO A 83 -6.13 -0.66 -22.20
N ALA A 84 -6.06 0.06 -23.32
CA ALA A 84 -7.22 0.73 -23.92
C ALA A 84 -8.39 -0.19 -24.30
N ASN A 85 -8.15 -1.50 -24.50
CA ASN A 85 -9.20 -2.47 -24.78
C ASN A 85 -10.02 -2.89 -23.53
N ARG A 86 -9.69 -2.37 -22.34
CA ARG A 86 -10.39 -2.61 -21.07
C ARG A 86 -11.29 -1.45 -20.66
N SER A 87 -11.85 -0.71 -21.62
CA SER A 87 -12.72 0.45 -21.36
C SER A 87 -13.94 0.11 -20.51
N TYR A 88 -14.50 -1.10 -20.66
CA TYR A 88 -15.59 -1.60 -19.84
C TYR A 88 -15.21 -1.67 -18.35
N ASP A 89 -14.03 -2.18 -18.01
CA ASP A 89 -13.59 -2.30 -16.62
C ASP A 89 -13.34 -0.93 -15.98
N ILE A 90 -12.82 0.01 -16.76
CA ILE A 90 -12.64 1.40 -16.32
C ILE A 90 -13.99 2.03 -15.97
N GLN A 91 -14.95 1.95 -16.90
CA GLN A 91 -16.30 2.46 -16.66
C GLN A 91 -16.96 1.76 -15.46
N ARG A 92 -16.76 0.45 -15.33
CA ARG A 92 -17.33 -0.33 -14.23
C ARG A 92 -16.72 0.04 -12.88
N ALA A 93 -15.42 0.36 -12.84
CA ALA A 93 -14.74 0.88 -11.66
C ALA A 93 -15.36 2.21 -11.24
N GLU A 94 -15.58 3.12 -12.19
CA GLU A 94 -16.18 4.44 -11.94
C GLU A 94 -17.62 4.31 -11.39
N GLU A 95 -18.44 3.45 -12.00
CA GLU A 95 -19.81 3.18 -11.55
C GLU A 95 -19.86 2.61 -10.12
N LEU A 96 -18.94 1.70 -9.78
CA LEU A 96 -18.92 1.03 -8.49
C LEU A 96 -18.36 1.94 -7.38
N CYS A 97 -17.34 2.72 -7.70
CA CYS A 97 -16.49 3.37 -6.71
C CYS A 97 -16.74 4.87 -6.58
N GLY A 98 -17.29 5.53 -7.61
CA GLY A 98 -17.41 6.98 -7.66
C GLY A 98 -16.04 7.64 -7.52
N GLU A 99 -15.90 8.55 -6.56
CA GLU A 99 -14.66 9.32 -6.33
C GLU A 99 -13.56 8.55 -5.56
N SER A 100 -13.85 7.34 -5.05
CA SER A 100 -12.85 6.56 -4.29
C SER A 100 -11.86 5.87 -5.24
N TYR A 101 -10.68 6.50 -5.41
CA TYR A 101 -9.63 5.94 -6.26
C TYR A 101 -9.10 4.61 -5.70
N GLN A 102 -9.09 4.40 -4.38
CA GLN A 102 -8.64 3.15 -3.76
C GLN A 102 -9.55 1.99 -4.16
N CYS A 103 -10.87 2.21 -4.11
CA CYS A 103 -11.85 1.24 -4.61
C CYS A 103 -11.66 0.96 -6.11
N ALA A 104 -11.47 2.01 -6.91
CA ALA A 104 -11.31 1.85 -8.36
C ALA A 104 -10.03 1.09 -8.72
N TYR A 105 -8.93 1.38 -8.02
CA TYR A 105 -7.65 0.69 -8.16
C TYR A 105 -7.79 -0.80 -7.82
N ASP A 106 -8.39 -1.13 -6.67
CA ASP A 106 -8.58 -2.51 -6.23
C ASP A 106 -9.48 -3.29 -7.19
N TYR A 107 -10.55 -2.68 -7.71
CA TYR A 107 -11.38 -3.29 -8.76
C TYR A 107 -10.57 -3.54 -10.04
N ALA A 108 -9.84 -2.54 -10.54
CA ALA A 108 -9.08 -2.67 -11.78
C ALA A 108 -7.95 -3.71 -11.69
N MET A 109 -7.31 -3.85 -10.53
CA MET A 109 -6.24 -4.83 -10.31
C MET A 109 -6.76 -6.25 -10.08
N SER A 110 -7.85 -6.41 -9.33
CA SER A 110 -8.36 -7.74 -8.95
C SER A 110 -9.51 -8.26 -9.82
N GLN A 111 -10.20 -7.36 -10.53
CA GLN A 111 -11.50 -7.59 -11.17
C GLN A 111 -12.57 -8.14 -10.22
N ASN A 112 -12.39 -7.95 -8.91
CA ASN A 112 -13.28 -8.45 -7.88
C ASN A 112 -14.12 -7.31 -7.31
N ARG A 113 -15.43 -7.37 -7.57
CA ARG A 113 -16.41 -6.39 -7.08
C ARG A 113 -16.49 -6.35 -5.56
N ASP A 114 -16.44 -7.50 -4.89
CA ASP A 114 -16.57 -7.56 -3.44
C ASP A 114 -15.36 -6.94 -2.76
N MET A 115 -14.16 -7.19 -3.28
CA MET A 115 -12.94 -6.54 -2.81
C MET A 115 -13.05 -5.01 -2.88
N ALA A 116 -13.44 -4.48 -4.04
CA ALA A 116 -13.62 -3.04 -4.22
C ALA A 116 -14.69 -2.45 -3.29
N HIS A 117 -15.82 -3.15 -3.11
CA HIS A 117 -16.87 -2.75 -2.19
C HIS A 117 -16.37 -2.70 -0.73
N PHE A 118 -15.59 -3.69 -0.30
CA PHE A 118 -14.98 -3.66 1.03
C PHE A 118 -14.00 -2.50 1.18
N THR A 119 -13.16 -2.23 0.18
CA THR A 119 -12.24 -1.08 0.22
C THR A 119 -12.98 0.23 0.39
N LYS A 120 -14.05 0.44 -0.39
CA LYS A 120 -14.90 1.64 -0.28
C LYS A 120 -15.50 1.79 1.11
N ASN A 121 -16.13 0.73 1.63
CA ASN A 121 -16.81 0.79 2.92
C ASN A 121 -15.84 1.04 4.08
N ASN A 122 -14.66 0.42 4.06
CA ASN A 122 -13.64 0.65 5.09
C ASN A 122 -13.09 2.07 5.02
N PHE A 123 -12.87 2.61 3.82
CA PHE A 123 -12.44 3.98 3.63
C PHE A 123 -13.50 4.98 4.16
N ASP A 124 -14.75 4.80 3.77
CA ASP A 124 -15.86 5.65 4.21
C ASP A 124 -16.03 5.59 5.73
N ALA A 125 -15.91 4.42 6.35
CA ALA A 125 -15.93 4.25 7.80
C ALA A 125 -14.78 5.01 8.48
N ALA A 126 -13.56 4.93 7.96
CA ALA A 126 -12.40 5.65 8.51
C ALA A 126 -12.58 7.18 8.42
N VAL A 127 -13.06 7.70 7.28
CA VAL A 127 -13.36 9.13 7.09
C VAL A 127 -14.46 9.59 8.04
N ASN A 128 -15.52 8.80 8.20
CA ASN A 128 -16.60 9.11 9.14
C ASN A 128 -16.12 9.16 10.59
N LEU A 129 -15.31 8.19 11.03
CA LEU A 129 -14.70 8.20 12.37
C LEU A 129 -13.80 9.42 12.56
N GLN A 130 -12.98 9.78 11.56
CA GLN A 130 -12.15 10.97 11.62
C GLN A 130 -13.00 12.25 11.77
N ASN A 131 -14.10 12.36 11.04
CA ASN A 131 -15.00 13.51 11.11
C ASN A 131 -15.75 13.61 12.44
N LEU A 132 -16.09 12.48 13.06
CA LEU A 132 -16.68 12.44 14.39
C LEU A 132 -15.69 12.90 15.46
N ASN A 133 -14.43 12.45 15.39
CA ASN A 133 -13.39 12.79 16.36
C ASN A 133 -12.83 14.22 16.22
N LYS A 134 -13.15 14.91 15.12
CA LYS A 134 -12.81 16.33 14.91
C LYS A 134 -13.81 17.30 15.57
N LYS A 135 -14.95 16.79 16.05
CA LYS A 135 -15.93 17.56 16.83
C LYS A 135 -15.63 17.45 18.32
#